data_AF-A0A946VT40-F1
#
_entry.id   AF-A0A946VT40-F1
#
_cell.length_a   1.000
_cell.length_b   1.000
_cell.length_c   1.000
_cell.angle_alpha   90.00
_cell.angle_beta   90.00
_cell.angle_gamma   90.00
#
_symmetry.space_group_name_H-M   'P 1'
#
loop_
_entity.id
_entity.type
_entity.pdbx_description
1 polymer ?
#
loop_
_entity_poly.entity_id
_entity_poly.type
_entity_poly.pdbx_seq_one_letter_code
_entity_poly.pdbx_strand_id
1 'polypeptide(L)'
;IHRQADIVEALIGRLELDRFHVLAHDYGDTVAQELLARQNDGSGKGRWLSACFLNGGLFPETHRALLTQKLLLSPLGPLLNRLSGQASFNRAFSKVFGAQTRPNALQLQEYWFLVNYKQGKHIFHNLITYIDDRRTHRQRWLRALIDAQIPLALINGSDDPVSGAHMVARYKELGCRLDYLAELAGIGHYPQLEAASLVSEHYLAFLE
;
A
#
# COMPACT_ATOMS: atom_id res chain seq x y z
N ILE A 1 12.66 3.41 -0.87
CA ILE A 1 11.68 3.60 0.23
C ILE A 1 12.14 4.66 1.25
N HIS A 2 13.34 4.58 1.79
CA HIS A 2 13.87 5.54 2.78
C HIS A 2 13.68 7.01 2.41
N ARG A 3 14.00 7.40 1.17
CA ARG A 3 13.78 8.77 0.69
C ARG A 3 12.31 9.21 0.73
N GLN A 4 11.36 8.29 0.53
CA GLN A 4 9.94 8.62 0.66
C GLN A 4 9.54 8.81 2.12
N ALA A 5 10.09 8.00 3.03
CA ALA A 5 9.93 8.22 4.48
C ALA A 5 10.50 9.60 4.89
N ASP A 6 11.68 9.98 4.39
CA ASP A 6 12.27 11.29 4.66
C ASP A 6 11.37 12.46 4.19
N ILE A 7 10.72 12.31 3.01
CA ILE A 7 9.77 13.31 2.49
C ILE A 7 8.55 13.42 3.40
N VAL A 8 8.00 12.29 3.86
CA VAL A 8 6.86 12.27 4.78
C VAL A 8 7.22 12.91 6.12
N GLU A 9 8.38 12.60 6.68
CA GLU A 9 8.85 13.21 7.93
C GLU A 9 9.14 14.71 7.81
N ALA A 10 9.66 15.15 6.65
CA ALA A 10 9.82 16.57 6.35
C ALA A 10 8.46 17.29 6.31
N LEU A 11 7.42 16.65 5.76
CA LEU A 11 6.06 17.18 5.76
C LEU A 11 5.47 17.23 7.18
N ILE A 12 5.64 16.16 7.97
CA ILE A 12 5.25 16.12 9.39
C ILE A 12 5.86 17.28 10.16
N GLY A 13 7.17 17.51 9.99
CA GLY A 13 7.87 18.62 10.64
C GLY A 13 7.38 19.98 10.16
N ARG A 14 7.12 20.14 8.86
CA ARG A 14 6.61 21.41 8.28
C ARG A 14 5.18 21.75 8.72
N LEU A 15 4.35 20.73 8.94
CA LEU A 15 2.97 20.89 9.41
C LEU A 15 2.86 20.88 10.94
N GLU A 16 3.98 20.74 11.66
CA GLU A 16 4.05 20.71 13.12
C GLU A 16 3.12 19.64 13.74
N LEU A 17 3.03 18.47 13.09
CA LEU A 17 2.18 17.37 13.57
C LEU A 17 2.86 16.67 14.77
N ASP A 18 2.39 16.98 15.98
CA ASP A 18 2.89 16.37 17.22
C ASP A 18 2.37 14.94 17.42
N ARG A 19 1.05 14.72 17.26
CA ARG A 19 0.39 13.42 17.48
C ARG A 19 -0.62 13.14 16.37
N PHE A 20 -0.59 11.96 15.79
CA PHE A 20 -1.49 11.61 14.68
C PHE A 20 -1.66 10.09 14.51
N HIS A 21 -2.74 9.70 13.83
CA HIS A 21 -2.97 8.34 13.37
C HIS A 21 -2.47 8.18 11.92
N VAL A 22 -2.09 6.97 11.55
CA VAL A 22 -1.65 6.66 10.19
C VAL A 22 -2.63 5.71 9.52
N LEU A 23 -2.99 6.01 8.28
CA LEU A 23 -3.71 5.13 7.37
C LEU A 23 -2.87 5.01 6.09
N ALA A 24 -2.47 3.79 5.74
CA ALA A 24 -1.59 3.52 4.62
C ALA A 24 -2.19 2.50 3.66
N HIS A 25 -1.79 2.55 2.39
CA HIS A 25 -2.22 1.63 1.34
C HIS A 25 -1.09 1.36 0.34
N ASP A 26 -0.99 0.12 -0.13
CA ASP A 26 -0.11 -0.35 -1.20
C ASP A 26 1.36 0.06 -1.05
N TYR A 27 1.88 0.94 -1.90
CA TYR A 27 3.23 1.48 -1.78
C TYR A 27 3.42 2.23 -0.46
N GLY A 28 2.38 2.93 -0.03
CA GLY A 28 2.33 3.66 1.23
C GLY A 28 2.54 2.75 2.43
N ASP A 29 2.12 1.49 2.38
CA ASP A 29 2.34 0.53 3.47
C ASP A 29 3.83 0.29 3.71
N THR A 30 4.61 0.20 2.65
CA THR A 30 6.06 0.00 2.75
C THR A 30 6.77 1.23 3.29
N VAL A 31 6.32 2.42 2.90
CA VAL A 31 6.79 3.67 3.48
C VAL A 31 6.42 3.73 4.96
N ALA A 32 5.19 3.35 5.31
CA ALA A 32 4.69 3.30 6.68
C ALA A 32 5.43 2.26 7.54
N GLN A 33 5.83 1.11 7.00
CA GLN A 33 6.69 0.14 7.70
C GLN A 33 8.06 0.73 8.05
N GLU A 34 8.67 1.50 7.13
CA GLU A 34 9.93 2.19 7.43
C GLU A 34 9.73 3.29 8.48
N LEU A 35 8.67 4.08 8.37
CA LEU A 35 8.34 5.11 9.36
C LEU A 35 8.04 4.48 10.74
N LEU A 36 7.31 3.37 10.79
CA LEU A 36 7.05 2.63 12.01
C LEU A 36 8.35 2.06 12.62
N ALA A 37 9.29 1.59 11.78
CA ALA A 37 10.60 1.19 12.26
C ALA A 37 11.33 2.35 12.95
N ARG A 38 11.26 3.57 12.38
CA ARG A 38 11.79 4.80 12.99
C ARG A 38 11.05 5.22 14.27
N GLN A 39 9.74 5.01 14.33
CA GLN A 39 8.97 5.23 15.56
C GLN A 39 9.43 4.27 16.68
N ASN A 40 9.61 2.99 16.35
CA ASN A 40 10.03 1.97 17.32
C ASN A 40 11.46 2.20 17.84
N ASP A 41 12.37 2.71 16.99
CA ASP A 41 13.76 3.03 17.39
C ASP A 41 13.92 4.44 18.00
N GLY A 42 12.84 5.22 18.08
CA GLY A 42 12.81 6.56 18.66
C GLY A 42 13.40 7.66 17.77
N SER A 43 13.74 7.37 16.52
CA SER A 43 14.25 8.37 15.56
C SER A 43 13.15 9.06 14.73
N GLY A 44 11.92 8.56 14.79
CA GLY A 44 10.80 9.03 13.98
C GLY A 44 10.32 10.45 14.32
N LYS A 45 9.73 11.13 13.33
CA LYS A 45 9.11 12.46 13.52
C LYS A 45 7.63 12.39 13.89
N GLY A 46 7.26 13.19 14.89
CA GLY A 46 5.94 13.16 15.51
C GLY A 46 5.64 11.81 16.18
N ARG A 47 4.57 11.75 16.97
CA ARG A 47 4.17 10.54 17.69
C ARG A 47 2.98 9.88 17.01
N TRP A 48 3.18 8.66 16.54
CA TRP A 48 2.08 7.85 16.05
C TRP A 48 1.19 7.41 17.21
N LEU A 49 -0.12 7.55 17.04
CA LEU A 49 -1.13 7.10 17.99
C LEU A 49 -1.61 5.68 17.68
N SER A 50 -1.77 5.39 16.39
CA SER A 50 -2.07 4.06 15.85
C SER A 50 -1.73 4.03 14.37
N ALA A 51 -1.66 2.83 13.78
CA ALA A 51 -1.51 2.68 12.34
C ALA A 51 -2.49 1.64 11.79
N CYS A 52 -3.20 1.99 10.73
CA CYS A 52 -4.04 1.09 9.96
C CYS A 52 -3.45 0.90 8.57
N PHE A 53 -3.25 -0.35 8.19
CA PHE A 53 -2.81 -0.72 6.86
C PHE A 53 -4.02 -1.18 6.04
N LEU A 54 -4.04 -0.84 4.76
CA LEU A 54 -4.96 -1.39 3.78
C LEU A 54 -4.23 -2.46 2.95
N ASN A 55 -4.79 -2.86 1.80
CA ASN A 55 -4.14 -3.81 0.90
C ASN A 55 -2.78 -3.28 0.42
N GLY A 56 -1.74 -4.05 0.66
CA GLY A 56 -0.41 -3.82 0.12
C GLY A 56 0.55 -4.95 0.45
N GLY A 57 1.71 -4.94 -0.19
CA GLY A 57 2.71 -5.98 0.02
C GLY A 57 3.58 -5.72 1.25
N LEU A 58 3.02 -6.00 2.44
CA LEU A 58 3.74 -5.93 3.71
C LEU A 58 4.88 -6.95 3.82
N PHE A 59 4.77 -8.06 3.09
CA PHE A 59 5.74 -9.15 3.10
C PHE A 59 6.18 -9.47 1.66
N PRO A 60 7.50 -9.56 1.38
CA PRO A 60 7.98 -9.86 0.03
C PRO A 60 7.54 -11.24 -0.48
N GLU A 61 7.36 -12.21 0.43
CA GLU A 61 7.09 -13.60 0.08
C GLU A 61 5.63 -13.87 -0.31
N THR A 62 4.71 -12.98 0.07
CA THR A 62 3.29 -13.09 -0.29
C THR A 62 2.95 -12.37 -1.57
N HIS A 63 3.87 -11.56 -2.08
CA HIS A 63 3.64 -10.80 -3.30
C HIS A 63 3.67 -11.73 -4.51
N ARG A 64 2.47 -12.13 -4.97
CA ARG A 64 2.29 -12.77 -6.27
C ARG A 64 2.48 -11.71 -7.35
N ALA A 65 3.73 -11.45 -7.69
CA ALA A 65 4.06 -10.49 -8.74
C ALA A 65 3.32 -10.89 -10.03
N LEU A 66 2.40 -10.04 -10.48
CA LEU A 66 1.71 -10.22 -11.76
C LEU A 66 2.79 -10.28 -12.85
N LEU A 67 2.60 -11.10 -13.89
CA LEU A 67 3.58 -11.22 -14.99
C LEU A 67 3.99 -9.86 -15.58
N THR A 68 3.05 -8.91 -15.61
CA THR A 68 3.28 -7.52 -16.04
C THR A 68 4.23 -6.74 -15.13
N GLN A 69 4.21 -6.98 -13.82
CA GLN A 69 5.16 -6.37 -12.87
C GLN A 69 6.57 -6.93 -13.06
N LYS A 70 6.71 -8.25 -13.30
CA LYS A 70 8.01 -8.85 -13.65
C LYS A 70 8.58 -8.30 -14.97
N LEU A 71 7.72 -8.03 -15.95
CA LEU A 71 8.10 -7.43 -17.23
C LEU A 71 8.45 -5.93 -17.09
N LEU A 72 7.74 -5.17 -16.26
CA LEU A 72 8.06 -3.77 -15.94
C LEU A 72 9.38 -3.62 -15.16
N LEU A 73 9.77 -4.62 -14.37
CA LEU A 73 11.06 -4.70 -13.67
C LEU A 73 12.26 -5.01 -14.61
N SER A 74 12.01 -5.37 -15.87
CA SER A 74 13.08 -5.70 -16.82
C SER A 74 13.66 -4.43 -17.48
N PRO A 75 14.83 -4.51 -18.14
CA PRO A 75 15.39 -3.41 -18.95
C PRO A 75 14.46 -2.89 -20.05
N LEU A 76 13.40 -3.64 -20.39
CA LEU A 76 12.35 -3.25 -21.36
C LEU A 76 11.17 -2.49 -20.72
N GLY A 77 11.16 -2.33 -19.39
CA GLY A 77 10.11 -1.65 -18.63
C GLY A 77 9.78 -0.23 -19.12
N PRO A 78 10.78 0.64 -19.41
CA PRO A 78 10.52 1.97 -19.98
C PRO A 78 9.81 1.94 -21.34
N LEU A 79 10.13 0.95 -22.19
CA LEU A 79 9.52 0.79 -23.50
C LEU A 79 8.08 0.27 -23.40
N LEU A 80 7.82 -0.71 -22.53
CA LEU A 80 6.48 -1.22 -22.22
C LEU A 80 5.56 -0.14 -21.64
N ASN A 81 6.10 0.70 -20.76
CA ASN A 81 5.36 1.80 -20.14
C ASN A 81 5.03 2.91 -21.17
N ARG A 82 5.92 3.13 -22.16
CA ARG A 82 5.70 4.08 -23.26
C ARG A 82 4.70 3.56 -24.31
N LEU A 83 4.65 2.25 -24.55
CA LEU A 83 3.74 1.61 -25.51
C LEU A 83 2.36 1.24 -24.92
N SER A 84 2.21 1.29 -23.60
CA SER A 84 0.93 1.00 -22.94
C SER A 84 -0.04 2.18 -23.09
N GLY A 85 -1.07 1.99 -23.90
CA GLY A 85 -2.20 2.91 -24.07
C GLY A 85 -3.28 2.74 -22.99
N GLN A 86 -4.25 3.67 -22.96
CA GLN A 86 -5.33 3.69 -21.96
C GLN A 86 -6.13 2.39 -21.87
N ALA A 87 -6.41 1.75 -23.01
CA ALA A 87 -7.14 0.49 -23.03
C ALA A 87 -6.40 -0.65 -22.28
N SER A 88 -5.08 -0.71 -22.39
CA SER A 88 -4.27 -1.69 -21.65
C SER A 88 -4.24 -1.37 -20.16
N PHE A 89 -4.14 -0.10 -19.79
CA PHE A 89 -4.26 0.36 -18.41
C PHE A 89 -5.61 -0.03 -17.82
N ASN A 90 -6.73 0.32 -18.48
CA ASN A 90 -8.08 0.00 -18.01
C ASN A 90 -8.24 -1.50 -17.74
N ARG A 91 -7.81 -2.35 -18.68
CA ARG A 91 -7.89 -3.82 -18.50
C ARG A 91 -7.05 -4.33 -17.33
N ALA A 92 -5.84 -3.78 -17.13
CA ALA A 92 -4.97 -4.22 -16.04
C ALA A 92 -5.44 -3.70 -14.69
N PHE A 93 -5.84 -2.43 -14.63
CA PHE A 93 -6.30 -1.77 -13.42
C PHE A 93 -7.62 -2.38 -12.93
N SER A 94 -8.62 -2.59 -13.79
CA SER A 94 -9.88 -3.23 -13.38
C SER A 94 -9.75 -4.68 -12.92
N LYS A 95 -8.64 -5.38 -13.22
CA LYS A 95 -8.42 -6.77 -12.78
C LYS A 95 -8.09 -6.91 -11.30
N VAL A 96 -7.62 -5.85 -10.65
CA VAL A 96 -7.28 -5.89 -9.23
C VAL A 96 -8.44 -5.48 -8.33
N PHE A 97 -9.56 -5.03 -8.91
CA PHE A 97 -10.80 -4.71 -8.20
C PHE A 97 -11.66 -5.96 -8.01
N GLY A 98 -12.50 -5.94 -7.00
CA GLY A 98 -13.56 -6.91 -6.78
C GLY A 98 -14.49 -7.02 -8.00
N ALA A 99 -15.12 -8.19 -8.15
CA ALA A 99 -15.89 -8.50 -9.36
C ALA A 99 -17.06 -7.52 -9.60
N GLN A 100 -17.66 -7.01 -8.52
CA GLN A 100 -18.84 -6.13 -8.54
C GLN A 100 -18.50 -4.65 -8.28
N THR A 101 -17.24 -4.33 -8.00
CA THR A 101 -16.77 -2.99 -7.58
C THR A 101 -15.78 -2.39 -8.59
N ARG A 102 -15.73 -2.95 -9.81
CA ARG A 102 -14.86 -2.45 -10.88
C ARG A 102 -15.19 -1.00 -11.22
N PRO A 103 -14.16 -0.18 -11.51
CA PRO A 103 -14.38 1.22 -11.88
C PRO A 103 -15.12 1.31 -13.22
N ASN A 104 -16.03 2.29 -13.30
CA ASN A 104 -16.74 2.60 -14.52
C ASN A 104 -15.83 3.35 -15.52
N ALA A 105 -16.33 3.60 -16.74
CA ALA A 105 -15.55 4.21 -17.81
C ALA A 105 -15.03 5.62 -17.46
N LEU A 106 -15.82 6.42 -16.73
CA LEU A 106 -15.43 7.76 -16.31
C LEU A 106 -14.30 7.70 -15.28
N GLN A 107 -14.44 6.86 -14.25
CA GLN A 107 -13.40 6.67 -13.23
C GLN A 107 -12.08 6.19 -13.85
N LEU A 108 -12.15 5.25 -14.79
CA LEU A 108 -10.97 4.78 -15.52
C LEU A 108 -10.30 5.89 -16.35
N GLN A 109 -11.09 6.80 -16.92
CA GLN A 109 -10.56 7.98 -17.61
C GLN A 109 -9.87 8.94 -16.65
N GLU A 110 -10.44 9.17 -15.46
CA GLU A 110 -9.85 10.02 -14.42
C GLU A 110 -8.55 9.43 -13.88
N TYR A 111 -8.53 8.14 -13.55
CA TYR A 111 -7.30 7.46 -13.11
C TYR A 111 -6.22 7.49 -14.19
N TRP A 112 -6.60 7.27 -15.45
CA TRP A 112 -5.66 7.38 -16.55
C TRP A 112 -5.10 8.80 -16.68
N PHE A 113 -5.95 9.82 -16.57
CA PHE A 113 -5.52 11.21 -16.59
C PHE A 113 -4.50 11.49 -15.47
N LEU A 114 -4.80 11.10 -14.23
CA LEU A 114 -3.92 11.29 -13.07
C LEU A 114 -2.56 10.64 -13.27
N VAL A 115 -2.53 9.41 -13.79
CA VAL A 115 -1.30 8.69 -14.10
C VAL A 115 -0.44 9.40 -15.16
N ASN A 116 -1.06 10.08 -16.12
CA ASN A 116 -0.35 10.80 -17.18
C ASN A 116 -0.04 12.25 -16.83
N TYR A 117 -0.66 12.79 -15.77
CA TYR A 117 -0.47 14.17 -15.36
C TYR A 117 1.01 14.48 -15.11
N LYS A 118 1.50 15.61 -15.64
CA LYS A 118 2.92 16.00 -15.61
C LYS A 118 3.88 14.88 -16.08
N GLN A 119 3.48 14.14 -17.12
CA GLN A 119 4.22 13.01 -17.68
C GLN A 119 4.44 11.87 -16.67
N GLY A 120 3.58 11.75 -15.65
CA GLY A 120 3.76 10.89 -14.47
C GLY A 120 4.00 9.40 -14.71
N LYS A 121 3.68 8.87 -15.90
CA LYS A 121 3.98 7.48 -16.27
C LYS A 121 5.43 7.07 -16.04
N HIS A 122 6.38 7.99 -16.22
CA HIS A 122 7.80 7.70 -15.98
C HIS A 122 8.06 7.31 -14.52
N ILE A 123 7.22 7.71 -13.57
CA ILE A 123 7.42 7.40 -12.15
C ILE A 123 7.30 5.88 -11.90
N PHE A 124 6.47 5.14 -12.65
CA PHE A 124 6.29 3.71 -12.42
C PHE A 124 7.59 2.91 -12.54
N HIS A 125 8.46 3.21 -13.52
CA HIS A 125 9.72 2.50 -13.66
C HIS A 125 10.73 2.85 -12.55
N ASN A 126 10.62 4.05 -11.99
CA ASN A 126 11.48 4.49 -10.89
C ASN A 126 11.03 3.88 -9.57
N LEU A 127 9.72 3.83 -9.34
CA LEU A 127 9.18 3.33 -8.08
C LEU A 127 9.29 1.81 -7.99
N ILE A 128 9.08 1.05 -9.06
CA ILE A 128 9.03 -0.43 -9.01
C ILE A 128 10.26 -1.07 -8.34
N THR A 129 11.40 -0.38 -8.31
CA THR A 129 12.63 -0.77 -7.59
C THR A 129 12.42 -0.99 -6.08
N TYR A 130 11.33 -0.45 -5.50
CA TYR A 130 10.97 -0.69 -4.10
C TYR A 130 10.77 -2.18 -3.78
N ILE A 131 10.49 -3.01 -4.79
CA ILE A 131 10.36 -4.46 -4.60
C ILE A 131 11.70 -5.05 -4.11
N ASP A 132 12.83 -4.51 -4.57
CA ASP A 132 14.15 -4.91 -4.08
C ASP A 132 14.43 -4.34 -2.69
N ASP A 133 13.94 -3.12 -2.39
CA ASP A 133 13.98 -2.57 -1.03
C ASP A 133 13.22 -3.48 -0.05
N ARG A 134 12.04 -4.02 -0.44
CA ARG A 134 11.25 -4.98 0.34
C ARG A 134 12.03 -6.24 0.68
N ARG A 135 12.84 -6.75 -0.24
CA ARG A 135 13.70 -7.91 0.02
C ARG A 135 14.86 -7.55 0.94
N THR A 136 15.54 -6.45 0.64
CA THR A 136 16.71 -5.96 1.37
C THR A 136 16.39 -5.63 2.83
N HIS A 137 15.25 -4.97 3.06
CA HIS A 137 14.84 -4.49 4.38
C HIS A 137 13.75 -5.33 5.05
N ARG A 138 13.44 -6.50 4.49
CA ARG A 138 12.41 -7.43 4.96
C ARG A 138 12.40 -7.59 6.48
N GLN A 139 13.55 -7.86 7.07
CA GLN A 139 13.64 -8.09 8.51
C GLN A 139 13.35 -6.82 9.33
N ARG A 140 13.86 -5.65 8.90
CA ARG A 140 13.60 -4.36 9.56
C ARG A 140 12.10 -4.07 9.60
N TRP A 141 11.44 -4.22 8.46
CA TRP A 141 10.01 -3.90 8.31
C TRP A 141 9.09 -4.93 8.95
N LEU A 142 9.47 -6.21 8.93
CA LEU A 142 8.75 -7.23 9.70
C LEU A 142 8.85 -6.96 11.20
N ARG A 143 10.05 -6.66 11.72
CA ARG A 143 10.22 -6.35 13.13
C ARG A 143 9.47 -5.08 13.54
N ALA A 144 9.35 -4.10 12.66
CA ALA A 144 8.52 -2.93 12.93
C ALA A 144 7.07 -3.28 13.26
N LEU A 145 6.48 -4.27 12.57
CA LEU A 145 5.12 -4.76 12.82
C LEU A 145 5.01 -5.67 14.04
N ILE A 146 6.01 -6.52 14.29
CA ILE A 146 6.03 -7.42 15.47
C ILE A 146 6.22 -6.62 16.75
N ASP A 147 7.16 -5.67 16.76
CA ASP A 147 7.57 -4.91 17.94
C ASP A 147 6.82 -3.58 18.09
N ALA A 148 5.74 -3.38 17.34
CA ALA A 148 5.00 -2.14 17.34
C ALA A 148 4.50 -1.78 18.74
N GLN A 149 4.86 -0.58 19.19
CA GLN A 149 4.46 -0.06 20.51
C GLN A 149 3.09 0.64 20.50
N ILE A 150 2.52 0.82 19.30
CA ILE A 150 1.21 1.43 19.05
C ILE A 150 0.21 0.37 18.56
N PRO A 151 -1.11 0.60 18.71
CA PRO A 151 -2.11 -0.26 18.11
C PRO A 151 -1.99 -0.33 16.58
N LEU A 152 -2.10 -1.53 16.03
CA LEU A 152 -2.09 -1.81 14.60
C LEU A 152 -3.42 -2.39 14.14
N ALA A 153 -3.93 -1.87 13.02
CA ALA A 153 -5.09 -2.38 12.33
C ALA A 153 -4.76 -2.83 10.90
N LEU A 154 -5.55 -3.78 10.39
CA LEU A 154 -5.56 -4.16 8.99
C LEU A 154 -7.01 -4.18 8.48
N ILE A 155 -7.29 -3.43 7.42
CA ILE A 155 -8.57 -3.50 6.69
C ILE A 155 -8.25 -4.00 5.28
N ASN A 156 -8.62 -5.24 4.98
CA ASN A 156 -8.18 -5.95 3.78
C ASN A 156 -9.35 -6.30 2.87
N GLY A 157 -9.32 -5.84 1.63
CA GLY A 157 -10.11 -6.41 0.54
C GLY A 157 -9.63 -7.82 0.21
N SER A 158 -10.43 -8.82 0.58
CA SER A 158 -10.03 -10.22 0.57
C SER A 158 -9.85 -10.79 -0.84
N ASP A 159 -10.51 -10.21 -1.84
CA ASP A 159 -10.51 -10.67 -3.23
C ASP A 159 -9.33 -10.09 -4.05
N ASP A 160 -8.50 -9.24 -3.43
CA ASP A 160 -7.30 -8.71 -4.06
C ASP A 160 -6.33 -9.85 -4.47
N PRO A 161 -6.01 -9.99 -5.78
CA PRO A 161 -5.13 -11.05 -6.25
C PRO A 161 -3.66 -10.86 -5.84
N VAL A 162 -3.28 -9.66 -5.39
CA VAL A 162 -1.89 -9.30 -5.03
C VAL A 162 -1.67 -9.46 -3.52
N SER A 163 -2.55 -8.90 -2.70
CA SER A 163 -2.41 -8.80 -1.24
C SER A 163 -3.73 -8.98 -0.48
N GLY A 164 -4.64 -9.82 -0.98
CA GLY A 164 -5.89 -10.18 -0.32
C GLY A 164 -5.72 -11.19 0.83
N ALA A 165 -6.66 -12.13 0.96
CA ALA A 165 -6.74 -13.04 2.11
C ALA A 165 -5.43 -13.80 2.45
N HIS A 166 -4.62 -14.14 1.44
CA HIS A 166 -3.31 -14.81 1.65
C HIS A 166 -2.30 -13.93 2.38
N MET A 167 -2.37 -12.61 2.22
CA MET A 167 -1.52 -11.66 2.93
C MET A 167 -1.93 -11.59 4.41
N VAL A 168 -3.23 -11.56 4.69
CA VAL A 168 -3.78 -11.60 6.06
C VAL A 168 -3.36 -12.88 6.78
N ALA A 169 -3.49 -14.04 6.12
CA ALA A 169 -3.02 -15.32 6.65
C ALA A 169 -1.54 -15.26 7.04
N ARG A 170 -0.70 -14.70 6.15
CA ARG A 170 0.73 -14.54 6.44
C ARG A 170 1.01 -13.57 7.59
N TYR A 171 0.28 -12.48 7.67
CA TYR A 171 0.40 -11.50 8.77
C TYR A 171 0.21 -12.20 10.12
N LYS A 172 -0.83 -13.03 10.22
CA LYS A 172 -1.15 -13.85 11.42
C LYS A 172 -0.05 -14.88 11.70
N GLU A 173 0.41 -15.62 10.68
CA GLU A 173 1.48 -16.62 10.82
C GLU A 173 2.79 -16.03 11.36
N LEU A 174 3.11 -14.80 10.96
CA LEU A 174 4.35 -14.12 11.36
C LEU A 174 4.29 -13.51 12.76
N GLY A 175 3.16 -13.62 13.47
CA GLY A 175 3.01 -13.10 14.83
C GLY A 175 3.16 -11.57 14.91
N CYS A 176 2.79 -10.87 13.84
CA CYS A 176 2.78 -9.41 13.84
C CYS A 176 1.69 -8.89 14.80
N ARG A 177 1.93 -7.75 15.44
CA ARG A 177 0.90 -7.11 16.27
C ARG A 177 -0.33 -6.79 15.43
N LEU A 178 -1.51 -7.17 15.91
CA LEU A 178 -2.77 -6.94 15.23
C LEU A 178 -3.87 -6.72 16.29
N ASP A 179 -4.20 -5.47 16.52
CA ASP A 179 -5.20 -5.06 17.51
C ASP A 179 -6.61 -5.02 16.85
N TYR A 180 -6.69 -4.80 15.53
CA TYR A 180 -7.95 -4.81 14.78
C TYR A 180 -7.78 -5.41 13.38
N LEU A 181 -8.78 -6.18 12.94
CA LEU A 181 -8.80 -6.77 11.60
C LEU A 181 -10.22 -6.72 11.01
N ALA A 182 -10.32 -6.18 9.79
CA ALA A 182 -11.49 -6.32 8.94
C ALA A 182 -11.11 -6.99 7.62
N GLU A 183 -11.78 -8.08 7.29
CA GLU A 183 -11.63 -8.80 6.01
C GLU A 183 -12.90 -8.54 5.17
N LEU A 184 -12.76 -7.77 4.09
CA LEU A 184 -13.85 -7.30 3.25
C LEU A 184 -14.02 -8.23 2.04
N ALA A 185 -14.96 -9.16 2.13
CA ALA A 185 -15.29 -10.09 1.05
C ALA A 185 -15.82 -9.37 -0.19
N GLY A 186 -15.42 -9.80 -1.38
CA GLY A 186 -15.85 -9.18 -2.64
C GLY A 186 -15.15 -7.87 -2.99
N ILE A 187 -14.24 -7.38 -2.13
CA ILE A 187 -13.46 -6.16 -2.32
C ILE A 187 -12.04 -6.51 -2.73
N GLY A 188 -11.53 -5.81 -3.75
CA GLY A 188 -10.21 -5.99 -4.30
C GLY A 188 -9.14 -5.12 -3.66
N HIS A 189 -8.17 -4.73 -4.47
CA HIS A 189 -6.92 -4.09 -4.05
C HIS A 189 -7.10 -2.65 -3.57
N TYR A 190 -8.19 -1.96 -3.90
CA TYR A 190 -8.41 -0.56 -3.52
C TYR A 190 -9.65 -0.43 -2.63
N PRO A 191 -9.65 -1.00 -1.41
CA PRO A 191 -10.83 -0.99 -0.55
C PRO A 191 -11.37 0.42 -0.27
N GLN A 192 -10.51 1.43 -0.19
CA GLN A 192 -10.90 2.83 -0.03
C GLN A 192 -11.65 3.43 -1.23
N LEU A 193 -11.52 2.84 -2.42
CA LEU A 193 -12.28 3.24 -3.62
C LEU A 193 -13.51 2.36 -3.83
N GLU A 194 -13.39 1.08 -3.48
CA GLU A 194 -14.41 0.05 -3.72
C GLU A 194 -15.52 0.04 -2.68
N ALA A 195 -15.17 0.34 -1.42
CA ALA A 195 -16.05 0.27 -0.26
C ALA A 195 -15.69 1.35 0.78
N ALA A 196 -15.57 2.60 0.33
CA ALA A 196 -15.15 3.74 1.17
C ALA A 196 -15.93 3.84 2.50
N SER A 197 -17.24 3.59 2.48
CA SER A 197 -18.07 3.61 3.69
C SER A 197 -17.69 2.51 4.68
N LEU A 198 -17.46 1.27 4.20
CA LEU A 198 -17.03 0.16 5.06
C LEU A 198 -15.62 0.39 5.61
N VAL A 199 -14.69 0.90 4.79
CA VAL A 199 -13.36 1.26 5.25
C VAL A 199 -13.44 2.33 6.35
N SER A 200 -14.28 3.34 6.16
CA SER A 200 -14.46 4.40 7.16
C SER A 200 -15.08 3.88 8.45
N GLU A 201 -16.09 3.02 8.36
CA GLU A 201 -16.72 2.37 9.52
C GLU A 201 -15.71 1.57 10.34
N HIS A 202 -14.97 0.67 9.69
CA HIS A 202 -13.95 -0.14 10.36
C HIS A 202 -12.79 0.70 10.91
N TYR A 203 -12.36 1.73 10.18
CA TYR A 203 -11.27 2.59 10.63
C TYR A 203 -11.68 3.42 11.85
N LEU A 204 -12.88 4.00 11.85
CA LEU A 204 -13.38 4.76 13.00
C LEU A 204 -13.59 3.86 14.22
N ALA A 205 -14.14 2.65 14.04
CA ALA A 205 -14.28 1.67 15.11
C ALA A 205 -12.93 1.23 15.72
N PHE A 206 -11.83 1.30 14.96
CA PHE A 206 -10.48 1.06 15.47
C PHE A 206 -9.90 2.26 16.25
N LEU A 207 -10.34 3.48 15.96
CA LEU A 207 -9.84 4.68 16.64
C LEU A 207 -10.51 4.94 17.98
N GLU A 208 -11.70 4.37 18.21
CA GLU A 208 -12.45 4.40 19.47
C GLU A 208 -11.83 3.51 20.55
#